data_AF-A0A418MNP9-F1
#
_entry.id   AF-A0A418MNP9-F1
#
_cell.length_a   1.000
_cell.length_b   1.000
_cell.length_c   1.000
_cell.angle_alpha   90.00
_cell.angle_beta   90.00
_cell.angle_gamma   90.00
#
_symmetry.space_group_name_H-M   'P 1'
#
loop_
_entity.id
_entity.type
_entity.pdbx_description
1 polymer ?
#
loop_
_entity_poly.entity_id
_entity_poly.type
_entity_poly.pdbx_seq_one_letter_code
_entity_poly.pdbx_strand_id
1 'polypeptide(L)' 'MTGTDDSDRPVDRFESARNTALQHRDGGTCLHCRHDRCGQHAWAIEELARHPGGRKLLRQLGHPISPDDSTEEGQPR' A
#
# COMPACT_ATOMS: atom_id res chain seq x y z
N MET A 1 -25.87 10.47 13.87
CA MET A 1 -25.76 10.16 12.44
C MET A 1 -24.29 9.91 12.13
N THR A 2 -23.89 8.64 12.16
CA THR A 2 -22.52 8.17 11.92
C THR A 2 -22.31 8.00 10.42
N GLY A 3 -21.87 9.07 9.76
CA GLY A 3 -21.45 9.04 8.35
C GLY A 3 -19.93 9.01 8.28
N THR A 4 -19.34 7.83 8.35
CA THR A 4 -17.91 7.62 8.09
C THR A 4 -17.74 6.34 7.29
N ASP A 5 -18.48 6.26 6.20
CA ASP A 5 -18.42 5.18 5.21
C ASP A 5 -17.99 5.78 3.85
N ASP A 6 -16.99 6.66 3.88
CA ASP A 6 -16.41 7.30 2.70
C ASP A 6 -14.87 7.21 2.72
N SER A 7 -14.32 6.23 3.45
CA SER A 7 -12.87 5.96 3.52
C SER A 7 -12.47 4.60 2.98
N ASP A 8 -13.44 3.81 2.51
CA ASP A 8 -13.20 2.44 2.06
C ASP A 8 -13.28 2.30 0.53
N ARG A 9 -13.32 3.43 -0.19
CA ARG A 9 -13.27 3.38 -1.66
C ARG A 9 -11.87 2.93 -2.09
N PRO A 10 -11.76 2.09 -3.15
CA PRO A 10 -10.47 1.61 -3.63
C PRO A 10 -9.47 2.73 -3.97
N VAL A 11 -9.95 3.89 -4.42
CA VAL A 11 -9.11 5.07 -4.71
C VAL A 11 -8.51 5.64 -3.43
N ASP A 12 -9.30 5.73 -2.37
CA ASP A 12 -8.85 6.26 -1.07
C ASP A 12 -7.82 5.32 -0.42
N ARG A 13 -7.97 4.00 -0.61
CA ARG A 13 -6.97 3.01 -0.18
C ARG A 13 -5.66 3.18 -0.93
N PHE A 14 -5.69 3.37 -2.25
CA PHE A 14 -4.48 3.60 -3.04
C PHE A 14 -3.74 4.88 -2.63
N GLU A 15 -4.46 5.99 -2.46
CA GLU A 15 -3.85 7.25 -2.02
C GLU A 15 -3.28 7.16 -0.61
N SER A 16 -4.02 6.50 0.30
CA SER A 16 -3.56 6.25 1.66
C SER A 16 -2.30 5.37 1.70
N ALA A 17 -2.26 4.31 0.89
CA ALA A 17 -1.09 3.45 0.76
C ALA A 17 0.11 4.22 0.19
N ARG A 18 -0.10 5.02 -0.86
CA ARG A 18 0.94 5.88 -1.43
C ARG A 18 1.53 6.84 -0.39
N ASN A 19 0.69 7.55 0.35
CA ASN A 19 1.14 8.51 1.36
C ASN A 19 1.91 7.80 2.49
N THR A 20 1.43 6.64 2.92
CA THR A 20 2.08 5.83 3.95
C THR A 20 3.46 5.34 3.49
N ALA A 21 3.58 4.82 2.26
CA ALA A 21 4.86 4.38 1.71
C ALA A 21 5.85 5.55 1.56
N LEU A 22 5.39 6.71 1.10
CA LEU A 22 6.23 7.92 1.01
C LEU A 22 6.69 8.42 2.39
N GLN A 23 5.85 8.30 3.42
CA GLN A 23 6.22 8.66 4.79
C GLN A 23 7.31 7.75 5.37
N HIS A 24 7.43 6.51 4.90
CA HIS A 24 8.46 5.55 5.36
C HIS A 24 9.70 5.52 4.48
N ARG A 25 9.76 6.39 3.46
CA ARG A 25 10.93 6.54 2.60
C ARG A 25 12.14 7.06 3.40
N ASP A 26 13.35 6.63 3.04
CA ASP A 26 14.62 7.13 3.58
C ASP A 26 14.74 7.05 5.13
N GLY A 27 14.08 6.05 5.74
CA GLY A 27 14.09 5.83 7.18
C GLY A 27 12.99 6.59 7.95
N GLY A 28 12.01 7.16 7.25
CA GLY A 28 10.85 7.79 7.88
C GLY A 28 9.99 6.81 8.68
N THR A 29 9.28 7.34 9.67
CA THR A 29 8.46 6.55 10.61
C THR A 29 7.09 7.19 10.80
N CYS A 30 6.07 6.38 11.11
CA CYS A 30 4.77 6.83 11.58
C CYS A 30 4.56 6.53 13.07
N LEU A 31 3.48 7.06 13.65
CA LEU A 31 3.10 6.82 15.06
C LEU A 31 2.83 5.33 15.38
N HIS A 32 2.63 4.50 14.36
CA HIS A 32 2.40 3.06 14.50
C HIS A 32 3.66 2.22 14.30
N CYS A 33 4.82 2.83 14.03
CA CYS A 33 6.08 2.11 13.99
C CYS A 33 6.42 1.55 15.37
N ARG A 34 6.70 0.25 15.44
CA ARG A 34 7.20 -0.41 16.65
C ARG A 34 8.50 -1.13 16.31
N HIS A 35 9.59 -0.64 16.90
CA HIS A 35 10.95 -1.11 16.59
C HIS A 35 11.18 -1.02 15.07
N ASP A 36 11.46 -2.16 14.43
CA ASP A 36 11.77 -2.26 12.99
C ASP A 36 10.56 -2.63 12.12
N ARG A 37 9.35 -2.68 12.70
CA ARG A 37 8.14 -3.11 11.99
C ARG A 37 7.05 -2.05 12.05
N CYS A 38 6.41 -1.85 10.91
CA CYS A 38 5.26 -0.98 10.77
C CYS A 38 4.19 -1.71 9.96
N GLY A 39 3.08 -2.07 10.63
CA GLY A 39 1.96 -2.75 9.97
C GLY A 39 1.30 -1.89 8.89
N GLN A 40 1.25 -0.57 9.10
CA GLN A 40 0.73 0.38 8.10
C GLN A 40 1.62 0.44 6.87
N HIS A 41 2.95 0.44 7.06
CA HIS A 41 3.89 0.39 5.95
C HIS A 41 3.76 -0.94 5.20
N ALA A 42 3.74 -2.08 5.90
CA ALA A 42 3.56 -3.39 5.27
C ALA A 42 2.27 -3.46 4.45
N TRP A 43 1.14 -3.04 5.03
CA TRP A 43 -0.13 -2.92 4.31
C TRP A 43 -0.02 -2.02 3.08
N ALA A 44 0.63 -0.86 3.20
CA ALA A 44 0.78 0.05 2.08
C ALA A 44 1.60 -0.55 0.93
N ILE A 45 2.64 -1.34 1.22
CA ILE A 45 3.40 -2.05 0.19
C ILE A 45 2.52 -3.09 -0.51
N GLU A 46 1.77 -3.89 0.25
CA GLU A 46 0.85 -4.89 -0.30
C GLU A 46 -0.26 -4.26 -1.15
N GLU A 47 -0.86 -3.17 -0.68
CA GLU A 47 -1.91 -2.45 -1.41
C GLU A 47 -1.35 -1.87 -2.71
N LEU A 48 -0.20 -1.18 -2.66
CA LEU A 48 0.45 -0.64 -3.87
C LEU A 48 0.85 -1.73 -4.85
N ALA A 49 1.24 -2.92 -4.37
CA ALA A 49 1.59 -4.05 -5.22
C ALA A 49 0.40 -4.58 -6.04
N ARG A 50 -0.85 -4.33 -5.63
CA ARG A 50 -2.06 -4.72 -6.39
C ARG A 50 -2.34 -3.83 -7.60
N HIS A 51 -1.75 -2.64 -7.66
CA HIS A 51 -2.02 -1.65 -8.71
C HIS A 51 -0.81 -1.46 -9.65
N PRO A 52 -1.02 -1.35 -10.98
CA PRO A 52 0.08 -1.06 -11.93
C PRO A 52 0.86 0.22 -11.59
N GLY A 53 0.16 1.28 -11.16
CA GLY A 53 0.77 2.53 -10.71
C GLY A 53 1.55 2.38 -9.41
N GLY A 54 1.04 1.59 -8.46
CA GLY A 54 1.71 1.31 -7.19
C GLY A 54 2.96 0.46 -7.38
N ARG A 55 2.94 -0.56 -8.26
CA ARG A 55 4.13 -1.32 -8.66
C ARG A 55 5.22 -0.43 -9.27
N LYS A 56 4.86 0.59 -10.05
CA LYS A 56 5.85 1.55 -10.56
C LYS A 56 6.47 2.36 -9.42
N LEU A 57 5.67 2.84 -8.48
CA LEU A 57 6.13 3.59 -7.32
C LEU A 57 7.04 2.75 -6.42
N LEU A 58 6.66 1.52 -6.10
CA LEU A 58 7.45 0.60 -5.27
C LEU A 58 8.83 0.33 -5.86
N ARG A 59 8.94 0.16 -7.19
CA ARG A 59 10.24 0.06 -7.88
C ARG A 59 11.09 1.31 -7.72
N GLN A 60 10.50 2.50 -7.76
CA GLN A 60 11.21 3.76 -7.55
C GLN A 60 11.68 3.94 -6.10
N LEU A 61 10.95 3.37 -5.15
CA LEU A 61 11.30 3.35 -3.74
C LEU A 61 12.31 2.25 -3.37
N GLY A 62 12.69 1.39 -4.33
CA GLY A 62 13.66 0.31 -4.12
C GLY A 62 13.07 -0.95 -3.47
N HIS A 63 11.73 -1.08 -3.40
CA HIS A 63 11.11 -2.30 -2.89
C HIS A 63 11.17 -3.41 -3.95
N PRO A 64 11.63 -4.63 -3.57
CA PRO A 64 11.56 -5.78 -4.44
C PRO A 64 10.09 -6.16 -4.61
N ILE A 65 9.58 -6.07 -5.84
CA ILE A 65 8.23 -6.55 -6.16
C ILE A 65 8.39 -7.95 -6.69
N SER A 66 7.89 -8.94 -5.95
CA SER A 66 7.83 -10.30 -6.46
C SER A 66 6.87 -10.33 -7.66
N PRO A 67 7.30 -10.86 -8.82
CA PRO A 67 6.45 -10.95 -10.01
C PRO A 67 5.23 -11.87 -9.82
N ASP A 68 5.25 -12.74 -8.80
CA ASP A 68 4.15 -13.67 -8.44
C ASP A 68 2.91 -13.01 -7.84
N ASP A 69 2.95 -11.72 -7.45
CA ASP A 69 1.76 -10.99 -6.98
C ASP A 69 0.89 -10.45 -8.14
N SER A 70 1.05 -11.05 -9.32
CA SER A 70 0.11 -10.93 -10.44
C SER A 70 -1.00 -11.96 -10.28
N THR A 71 -1.64 -12.00 -9.12
CA THR A 71 -2.78 -12.88 -8.92
C THR A 71 -3.94 -12.33 -9.75
N GLU A 72 -4.18 -13.02 -10.85
CA GLU A 72 -5.43 -13.07 -11.59
C GLU A 72 -6.56 -13.45 -10.62
N GLU A 73 -7.04 -12.51 -9.82
CA GLU A 73 -8.28 -12.68 -9.07
C GLU A 73 -9.45 -12.16 -9.94
N GLY A 74 -10.07 -13.10 -10.68
CA GLY A 74 -11.43 -12.90 -11.19
C GLY A 74 -11.70 -13.40 -12.60
N GLN A 75 -11.41 -14.67 -12.93
CA GLN A 75 -12.12 -15.34 -14.02
C GLN A 75 -13.50 -15.76 -13.49
N PRO A 76 -14.62 -15.17 -13.94
CA PRO A 76 -15.94 -15.66 -13.56
C PRO A 76 -16.18 -17.02 -14.24
N ARG A 77 -16.64 -18.00 -13.46
CA ARG A 77 -17.20 -19.26 -14.00
C ARG A 77 -18.62 -19.05 -14.48
#